data_AF-A0A9W9LUS8-F1
#
_entry.id   AF-A0A9W9LUS8-F1
#
_cell.length_a   1.000
_cell.length_b   1.000
_cell.length_c   1.000
_cell.angle_alpha   90.00
_cell.angle_beta   90.00
_cell.angle_gamma   90.00
#
_symmetry.space_group_name_H-M   'P 1'
#
loop_
_entity.id
_entity.type
_entity.pdbx_description
1 polymer ?
#
loop_
_entity_poly.entity_id
_entity_poly.type
_entity_poly.pdbx_seq_one_letter_code
_entity_poly.pdbx_strand_id
1 'polypeptide(L)'
;MSNGDDQSLLDRVEFPSIPREAQNKIAQVQEEFLRAEVEQLRKSVPLLGPIFKKRNEIISLPSVQPDFWVRVFSCAPAEIDEYILPQDAQVLGESLKNVNVERFEVDAEGNGEPRSLRFTFDFKPEENTHFDNAQLVKDFYWRKQIIKTPSGKRRVWEGLVSDPVRINWKKDMDPTKGLLDAACDLFDAEKKKGGDRKKLPEYEALVRKLELAEAEAMKDEDEEEQPEDEDESPVGVSFFSFFGYRGRDISAEQSKEAVKEDDERWVKISKGEEVPEDEDDDEDDDEEDLEALVDDLEDAEIFPDGEELAIALAEDLWTDALKYYVQSFELGDDLEDLDMEELDEMDEDDDEEDDSRPTKKARN
;
A
#
# COMPACT_ATOMS: atom_id res chain seq x y z
N MET A 1 -28.33 -49.56 31.76
CA MET A 1 -26.91 -49.48 31.35
C MET A 1 -26.86 -49.48 29.85
N SER A 2 -26.56 -48.32 29.25
CA SER A 2 -25.81 -48.15 28.00
C SER A 2 -25.74 -46.65 27.73
N ASN A 3 -24.78 -45.98 28.37
CA ASN A 3 -24.28 -44.69 27.89
C ASN A 3 -23.26 -45.01 26.79
N GLY A 4 -23.53 -44.56 25.58
CA GLY A 4 -22.56 -44.52 24.49
C GLY A 4 -22.53 -43.09 24.00
N ASP A 5 -21.44 -42.40 24.32
CA ASP A 5 -21.19 -41.01 23.98
C ASP A 5 -21.05 -40.86 22.45
N ASP A 6 -22.01 -40.18 21.84
CA ASP A 6 -21.89 -39.58 20.50
C ASP A 6 -21.14 -38.25 20.64
N GLN A 7 -19.81 -38.32 20.76
CA GLN A 7 -18.95 -37.17 20.42
C GLN A 7 -18.70 -37.20 18.91
N SER A 8 -18.78 -36.04 18.26
CA SER A 8 -18.69 -35.93 16.81
C SER A 8 -17.29 -36.34 16.34
N LEU A 9 -17.17 -36.78 15.08
CA LEU A 9 -15.86 -37.12 14.50
C LEU A 9 -14.92 -35.91 14.42
N LEU A 10 -15.46 -34.69 14.45
CA LEU A 10 -14.69 -33.44 14.49
C LEU A 10 -14.02 -33.24 15.87
N ASP A 11 -14.69 -33.63 16.96
CA ASP A 11 -14.15 -33.57 18.33
C ASP A 11 -12.99 -34.57 18.57
N ARG A 12 -12.75 -35.48 17.61
CA ARG A 12 -11.69 -36.50 17.65
C ARG A 12 -10.46 -36.13 16.82
N VAL A 13 -10.50 -35.01 16.11
CA VAL A 13 -9.32 -34.47 15.42
C VAL A 13 -8.60 -33.56 16.42
N GLU A 14 -7.67 -34.14 17.19
CA GLU A 14 -6.66 -33.32 17.87
C GLU A 14 -5.84 -32.63 16.78
N PHE A 15 -6.12 -31.36 16.53
CA PHE A 15 -5.22 -30.53 15.75
C PHE A 15 -3.87 -30.52 16.47
N PRO A 16 -2.76 -30.79 15.76
CA PRO A 16 -1.45 -30.75 16.37
C PRO A 16 -1.20 -29.34 16.93
N SER A 17 -1.09 -29.22 18.25
CA SER A 17 -0.76 -27.96 18.92
C SER A 17 0.72 -27.93 19.31
N ILE A 18 1.34 -26.77 19.12
CA ILE A 18 2.72 -26.53 19.55
C ILE A 18 2.70 -26.34 21.08
N PRO A 19 3.52 -27.05 21.86
CA PRO A 19 3.59 -26.81 23.31
C PRO A 19 3.95 -25.35 23.63
N ARG A 20 3.35 -24.77 24.67
CA ARG A 20 3.59 -23.36 25.06
C ARG A 20 5.06 -22.99 25.23
N GLU A 21 5.87 -23.88 25.81
CA GLU A 21 7.32 -23.64 25.91
C GLU A 21 8.00 -23.51 24.54
N ALA A 22 7.55 -24.27 23.54
CA ALA A 22 8.04 -24.17 22.18
C ALA A 22 7.51 -22.91 21.47
N GLN A 23 6.24 -22.53 21.68
CA GLN A 23 5.68 -21.27 21.18
C GLN A 23 6.50 -20.07 21.68
N ASN A 24 6.80 -20.01 22.97
CA ASN A 24 7.56 -18.89 23.56
C ASN A 24 8.98 -18.78 22.99
N LYS A 25 9.64 -19.92 22.72
CA LYS A 25 10.97 -19.94 22.07
C LYS A 25 10.89 -19.52 20.60
N ILE A 26 9.84 -19.94 19.89
CA ILE A 26 9.61 -19.53 18.50
C ILE A 26 9.40 -18.03 18.43
N ALA A 27 8.50 -17.48 19.26
CA ALA A 27 8.24 -16.04 19.34
C ALA A 27 9.51 -15.25 19.67
N GLN A 28 10.32 -15.72 20.63
CA GLN A 28 11.60 -15.09 20.95
C GLN A 28 12.55 -15.06 19.74
N VAL A 29 12.70 -16.18 19.02
CA VAL A 29 13.59 -16.23 17.85
C VAL A 29 13.04 -15.39 16.69
N GLN A 30 11.72 -15.34 16.48
CA GLN A 30 11.11 -14.46 15.48
C GLN A 30 11.39 -12.99 15.78
N GLU A 31 11.26 -12.56 17.04
CA GLU A 31 11.62 -11.20 17.46
C GLU A 31 13.12 -10.90 17.26
N GLU A 32 14.01 -11.87 17.47
CA GLU A 32 15.43 -11.74 17.13
C GLU A 32 15.65 -11.51 15.63
N PHE A 33 14.91 -12.22 14.76
CA PHE A 33 14.95 -12.01 13.31
C PHE A 33 14.46 -10.62 12.92
N LEU A 34 13.28 -10.20 13.39
CA LEU A 34 12.70 -8.88 13.07
C LEU A 34 13.66 -7.74 13.46
N ARG A 35 14.25 -7.81 14.65
CA ARG A 35 15.25 -6.82 15.10
C ARG A 35 16.52 -6.82 14.24
N ALA A 36 16.97 -7.99 13.82
CA ALA A 36 18.13 -8.12 12.94
C ALA A 36 17.84 -7.57 11.52
N GLU A 37 16.64 -7.78 10.98
CA GLU A 37 16.20 -7.26 9.69
C GLU A 37 16.13 -5.73 9.68
N VAL A 38 15.59 -5.12 10.74
CA VAL A 38 15.61 -3.66 10.90
C VAL A 38 17.04 -3.11 10.94
N GLU A 39 17.97 -3.77 11.64
CA GLU A 39 19.38 -3.38 11.64
C GLU A 39 20.04 -3.57 10.27
N GLN A 40 19.72 -4.66 9.55
CA GLN A 40 20.20 -4.89 8.19
C GLN A 40 19.73 -3.75 7.26
N LEU A 41 18.45 -3.38 7.34
CA LEU A 41 17.89 -2.30 6.55
C LEU A 41 18.59 -0.97 6.86
N ARG A 42 18.80 -0.68 8.14
CA ARG A 42 19.54 0.51 8.61
C ARG A 42 20.97 0.58 8.05
N LYS A 43 21.69 -0.55 8.01
CA LYS A 43 23.05 -0.61 7.44
C LYS A 43 23.07 -0.54 5.92
N SER A 44 21.99 -0.93 5.25
CA SER A 44 21.90 -0.85 3.79
C SER A 44 21.86 0.59 3.28
N VAL A 45 21.26 1.52 4.02
CA VAL A 45 21.07 2.93 3.60
C VAL A 45 22.37 3.61 3.19
N PRO A 46 23.41 3.71 4.04
CA PRO A 46 24.68 4.35 3.66
C PRO A 46 25.45 3.57 2.57
N LEU A 47 25.22 2.26 2.45
CA LEU A 47 25.84 1.43 1.40
C LEU A 47 25.24 1.70 0.03
N LEU A 48 23.90 1.82 -0.04
CA LEU A 48 23.16 2.02 -1.27
C LEU A 48 23.12 3.48 -1.71
N GLY A 49 23.22 4.45 -0.80
CA GLY A 49 23.17 5.89 -1.12
C GLY A 49 24.10 6.32 -2.26
N PRO A 50 25.40 5.98 -2.25
CA PRO A 50 26.30 6.29 -3.36
C PRO A 50 25.94 5.59 -4.67
N ILE A 51 25.27 4.44 -4.62
CA ILE A 51 24.82 3.69 -5.80
C ILE A 51 23.58 4.37 -6.39
N PHE A 52 22.60 4.72 -5.57
CA PHE A 52 21.42 5.49 -6.01
C PHE A 52 21.80 6.85 -6.59
N LYS A 53 22.83 7.51 -6.05
CA LYS A 53 23.35 8.74 -6.66
C LYS A 53 23.86 8.51 -8.08
N LYS A 54 24.67 7.46 -8.30
CA LYS A 54 25.15 7.10 -9.65
C LYS A 54 24.01 6.71 -10.58
N ARG A 55 23.00 6.01 -10.07
CA ARG A 55 21.78 5.71 -10.83
C ARG A 55 21.08 6.99 -11.28
N ASN A 56 20.89 7.95 -10.40
CA ASN A 56 20.23 9.21 -10.73
C ASN A 56 21.04 10.04 -11.75
N GLU A 57 22.37 9.95 -11.72
CA GLU A 57 23.24 10.53 -12.77
C GLU A 57 22.96 9.90 -14.15
N ILE A 58 22.68 8.59 -14.22
CA ILE A 58 22.29 7.90 -15.47
C ILE A 58 20.87 8.29 -15.90
N ILE A 59 19.90 8.26 -14.97
CA ILE A 59 18.51 8.65 -15.24
C ILE A 59 18.44 10.09 -15.77
N SER A 60 19.34 10.98 -15.30
CA SER A 60 19.39 12.37 -15.74
C SER A 60 20.03 12.59 -17.12
N LEU A 61 20.52 11.54 -17.80
CA LEU A 61 21.06 11.68 -19.14
C LEU A 61 19.95 12.12 -20.12
N PRO A 62 20.21 13.07 -21.05
CA PRO A 62 19.18 13.54 -21.98
C PRO A 62 18.54 12.46 -22.87
N SER A 63 19.23 11.33 -23.07
CA SER A 63 18.75 10.18 -23.83
C SER A 63 17.94 9.16 -23.02
N VAL A 64 17.84 9.35 -21.70
CA VAL A 64 17.19 8.42 -20.76
C VAL A 64 16.03 9.14 -20.05
N GLN A 65 16.30 10.34 -19.54
CA GLN A 65 15.38 11.12 -18.71
C GLN A 65 13.97 11.36 -19.30
N PRO A 66 13.79 11.57 -20.63
CA PRO A 66 12.47 11.94 -21.17
C PRO A 66 11.38 10.90 -20.98
N ASP A 67 11.73 9.60 -21.01
CA ASP A 67 10.77 8.50 -20.96
C ASP A 67 11.05 7.50 -19.83
N PHE A 68 12.11 7.71 -19.04
CA PHE A 68 12.53 6.78 -17.98
C PHE A 68 11.38 6.37 -17.05
N TRP A 69 10.79 7.33 -16.34
CA TRP A 69 9.78 7.02 -15.32
C TRP A 69 8.49 6.49 -15.93
N VAL A 70 8.08 7.01 -17.09
CA VAL A 70 6.89 6.51 -17.80
C VAL A 70 7.07 5.02 -18.12
N ARG A 71 8.21 4.64 -18.70
CA ARG A 71 8.53 3.24 -19.00
C ARG A 71 8.63 2.37 -17.75
N VAL A 72 9.18 2.92 -16.66
CA VAL A 72 9.25 2.18 -15.38
C VAL A 72 7.86 1.89 -14.83
N PHE A 73 6.95 2.87 -14.85
CA PHE A 73 5.57 2.68 -14.42
C PHE A 73 4.80 1.73 -15.35
N SER A 74 4.98 1.81 -16.68
CA SER A 74 4.36 0.86 -17.62
C SER A 74 4.90 -0.58 -17.54
N CYS A 75 5.95 -0.81 -16.76
CA CYS A 75 6.49 -2.14 -16.48
C CYS A 75 6.44 -2.45 -14.97
N ALA A 76 5.64 -1.70 -14.20
CA ALA A 76 5.46 -1.95 -12.79
C ALA A 76 4.81 -3.32 -12.56
N PRO A 77 5.09 -3.98 -11.42
CA PRO A 77 4.40 -5.21 -11.06
C PRO A 77 2.93 -4.91 -10.70
N ALA A 78 2.09 -5.95 -10.69
CA ALA A 78 0.64 -5.84 -10.49
C ALA A 78 0.26 -5.10 -9.19
N GLU A 79 1.06 -5.29 -8.13
CA GLU A 79 0.89 -4.62 -6.84
C GLU A 79 1.01 -3.08 -6.90
N ILE A 80 1.41 -2.52 -8.05
CA ILE A 80 1.49 -1.09 -8.32
C ILE A 80 0.64 -0.70 -9.53
N ASP A 81 0.73 -1.47 -10.62
CA ASP A 81 0.07 -1.16 -11.90
C ASP A 81 -1.45 -1.08 -11.75
N GLU A 82 -2.05 -1.98 -10.97
CA GLU A 82 -3.50 -2.00 -10.72
C GLU A 82 -4.01 -0.69 -10.07
N TYR A 83 -3.16 0.07 -9.36
CA TYR A 83 -3.56 1.35 -8.76
C TYR A 83 -3.53 2.53 -9.74
N ILE A 84 -3.01 2.36 -10.96
CA ILE A 84 -2.79 3.45 -11.91
C ILE A 84 -3.86 3.42 -12.98
N LEU A 85 -4.90 4.25 -12.81
CA LEU A 85 -5.96 4.37 -13.80
C LEU A 85 -5.45 5.03 -15.09
N PRO A 86 -6.15 4.89 -16.23
CA PRO A 86 -5.75 5.50 -17.50
C PRO A 86 -5.53 7.03 -17.40
N GLN A 87 -6.36 7.73 -16.63
CA GLN A 87 -6.19 9.17 -16.41
C GLN A 87 -4.93 9.47 -15.58
N ASP A 88 -4.59 8.63 -14.60
CA ASP A 88 -3.38 8.78 -13.80
C ASP A 88 -2.13 8.54 -14.65
N ALA A 89 -2.14 7.47 -15.45
CA ALA A 89 -1.09 7.15 -16.41
C ALA A 89 -0.86 8.32 -17.39
N GLN A 90 -1.93 9.00 -17.83
CA GLN A 90 -1.80 10.21 -18.64
C GLN A 90 -1.06 11.33 -17.88
N VAL A 91 -1.44 11.63 -16.64
CA VAL A 91 -0.80 12.69 -15.85
C VAL A 91 0.69 12.39 -15.61
N LEU A 92 1.00 11.14 -15.25
CA LEU A 92 2.36 10.66 -15.04
C LEU A 92 3.15 10.74 -16.36
N GLY A 93 2.57 10.27 -17.47
CA GLY A 93 3.17 10.28 -18.80
C GLY A 93 3.53 11.68 -19.32
N GLU A 94 2.62 12.65 -19.13
CA GLU A 94 2.80 14.01 -19.64
C GLU A 94 3.82 14.81 -18.83
N SER A 95 3.92 14.57 -17.53
CA SER A 95 4.53 15.57 -16.63
C SER A 95 5.52 15.02 -15.61
N LEU A 96 5.53 13.72 -15.32
CA LEU A 96 6.45 13.16 -14.34
C LEU A 96 7.88 13.25 -14.86
N LYS A 97 8.72 13.93 -14.10
CA LYS A 97 10.13 14.15 -14.43
C LYS A 97 11.03 13.18 -13.68
N ASN A 98 10.75 13.00 -12.39
CA ASN A 98 11.57 12.20 -11.52
C ASN A 98 10.78 11.69 -10.32
N VAL A 99 11.09 10.48 -9.87
CA VAL A 99 10.72 9.99 -8.53
C VAL A 99 12.00 9.91 -7.71
N ASN A 100 11.91 10.11 -6.40
CA ASN A 100 13.00 9.84 -5.47
C ASN A 100 12.45 9.32 -4.16
N VAL A 101 13.02 8.22 -3.66
CA VAL A 101 12.65 7.64 -2.37
C VAL A 101 13.86 7.62 -1.44
N GLU A 102 13.68 8.15 -0.24
CA GLU A 102 14.71 8.25 0.79
C GLU A 102 14.24 7.65 2.11
N ARG A 103 15.14 6.95 2.79
CA ARG A 103 14.96 6.58 4.21
C ARG A 103 15.46 7.73 5.09
N PHE A 104 14.69 8.81 5.10
CA PHE A 104 15.12 10.15 5.54
C PHE A 104 15.39 10.30 7.03
N GLU A 105 14.88 9.38 7.86
CA GLU A 105 15.19 9.35 9.31
C GLU A 105 16.52 8.65 9.63
N VAL A 106 17.24 8.14 8.62
CA VAL A 106 18.56 7.50 8.78
C VAL A 106 19.68 8.48 8.43
N ASP A 107 20.61 8.68 9.37
CA ASP A 107 21.80 9.51 9.15
C ASP A 107 22.89 8.81 8.33
N ALA A 108 23.97 9.55 8.01
CA ALA A 108 25.07 9.03 7.20
C ALA A 108 25.85 7.90 7.88
N GLU A 109 25.77 7.80 9.20
CA GLU A 109 26.37 6.74 10.02
C GLU A 109 25.46 5.50 10.12
N GLY A 110 24.24 5.57 9.57
CA GLY A 110 23.25 4.51 9.65
C GLY A 110 22.65 4.42 11.05
N ASN A 111 22.31 5.54 11.69
CA ASN A 111 21.46 5.60 12.88
C ASN A 111 20.10 6.19 12.53
N GLY A 112 19.05 5.76 13.23
CA GLY A 112 17.69 6.25 13.03
C GLY A 112 16.69 5.14 12.67
N GLU A 113 15.49 5.55 12.27
CA GLU A 113 14.41 4.63 11.86
C GLU A 113 14.50 4.37 10.34
N PRO A 114 14.93 3.18 9.90
CA PRO A 114 15.08 2.89 8.48
C PRO A 114 13.78 2.62 7.75
N ARG A 115 12.66 2.34 8.44
CA ARG A 115 11.38 2.02 7.80
C ARG A 115 10.59 3.25 7.36
N SER A 116 10.91 4.43 7.89
CA SER A 116 10.33 5.69 7.41
C SER A 116 10.83 6.03 6.01
N LEU A 117 9.92 6.49 5.16
CA LEU A 117 10.14 6.74 3.73
C LEU A 117 9.74 8.17 3.38
N ARG A 118 10.50 8.82 2.50
CA ARG A 118 10.13 10.09 1.87
C ARG A 118 10.08 9.89 0.39
N PHE A 119 8.92 10.13 -0.20
CA PHE A 119 8.74 10.20 -1.65
C PHE A 119 8.84 11.64 -2.10
N THR A 120 9.58 11.87 -3.17
CA THR A 120 9.63 13.15 -3.89
C THR A 120 9.33 12.88 -5.35
N PHE A 121 8.19 13.37 -5.82
CA PHE A 121 7.79 13.35 -7.22
C PHE A 121 8.04 14.73 -7.80
N ASP A 122 8.96 14.83 -8.76
CA ASP A 122 9.21 16.05 -9.52
C ASP A 122 8.39 16.01 -10.80
N PHE A 123 7.68 17.10 -11.07
CA PHE A 123 6.87 17.27 -12.27
C PHE A 123 7.39 18.43 -13.13
N LYS A 124 6.92 18.51 -14.36
CA LYS A 124 7.10 19.65 -15.27
C LYS A 124 5.80 20.47 -15.32
N PRO A 125 5.61 21.52 -14.51
CA PRO A 125 4.36 22.28 -14.46
C PRO A 125 3.93 22.88 -15.80
N GLU A 126 4.90 23.21 -16.67
CA GLU A 126 4.68 23.75 -18.00
C GLU A 126 4.05 22.75 -18.98
N GLU A 127 4.26 21.45 -18.76
CA GLU A 127 3.69 20.35 -19.55
C GLU A 127 2.46 19.75 -18.87
N ASN A 128 2.33 19.90 -17.55
CA ASN A 128 1.25 19.33 -16.77
C ASN A 128 -0.09 20.06 -17.02
N THR A 129 -1.07 19.34 -17.55
CA THR A 129 -2.42 19.86 -17.82
C THR A 129 -3.35 19.83 -16.59
N HIS A 130 -2.99 19.08 -15.55
CA HIS A 130 -3.82 18.75 -14.39
C HIS A 130 -3.56 19.61 -13.15
N PHE A 131 -2.32 20.00 -12.87
CA PHE A 131 -1.97 20.78 -11.68
C PHE A 131 -0.72 21.66 -11.88
N ASP A 132 -0.46 22.57 -10.93
CA ASP A 132 0.66 23.53 -10.99
C ASP A 132 1.87 23.15 -10.10
N ASN A 133 1.75 22.11 -9.27
CA ASN A 133 2.84 21.64 -8.40
C ASN A 133 4.06 21.18 -9.22
N ALA A 134 5.21 21.81 -9.01
CA ALA A 134 6.49 21.33 -9.55
C ALA A 134 7.03 20.11 -8.80
N GLN A 135 6.62 19.94 -7.56
CA GLN A 135 7.07 18.87 -6.69
C GLN A 135 5.97 18.48 -5.72
N LEU A 136 5.82 17.18 -5.48
CA LEU A 136 5.04 16.62 -4.38
C LEU A 136 5.98 15.82 -3.48
N VAL A 137 5.98 16.14 -2.18
CA VAL A 137 6.79 15.44 -1.18
C VAL A 137 5.84 14.81 -0.16
N LYS A 138 5.89 13.49 -0.03
CA LYS A 138 5.09 12.73 0.95
C LYS A 138 6.01 11.96 1.88
N ASP A 139 5.85 12.20 3.17
CA ASP A 139 6.63 11.55 4.23
C ASP A 139 5.77 10.50 4.92
N PHE A 140 6.22 9.26 4.86
CA PHE A 140 5.72 8.15 5.64
C PHE A 140 6.65 7.92 6.82
N TYR A 141 6.08 7.93 8.01
CA TYR A 141 6.78 7.68 9.24
C TYR A 141 6.40 6.31 9.76
N TRP A 142 7.38 5.46 10.03
CA TRP A 142 7.10 4.24 10.77
C TRP A 142 6.79 4.60 12.23
N ARG A 143 5.69 4.04 12.74
CA ARG A 143 5.21 4.26 14.10
C ARG A 143 4.87 2.94 14.76
N LYS A 144 4.90 2.96 16.08
CA LYS A 144 4.52 1.86 16.96
C LYS A 144 3.59 2.39 18.03
N GLN A 145 2.58 1.61 18.40
CA GLN A 145 1.67 1.90 19.50
C GLN A 145 1.51 0.64 20.33
N ILE A 146 1.52 0.81 21.66
CA ILE A 146 1.12 -0.24 22.58
C ILE A 146 -0.27 0.10 23.08
N ILE A 147 -1.23 -0.76 22.78
CA ILE A 147 -2.61 -0.63 23.21
C ILE A 147 -2.80 -1.60 24.39
N LYS A 148 -3.44 -1.09 25.44
CA LYS A 148 -3.85 -1.90 26.59
C LYS A 148 -5.36 -1.94 26.58
N THR A 149 -5.93 -3.09 26.26
CA THR A 149 -7.37 -3.26 26.17
C THR A 149 -8.01 -3.16 27.56
N PRO A 150 -9.32 -2.90 27.68
CA PRO A 150 -10.05 -2.93 28.94
C PRO A 150 -9.83 -4.21 29.77
N SER A 151 -9.72 -5.38 29.13
CA SER A 151 -9.40 -6.64 29.82
C SER A 151 -7.95 -6.74 30.33
N GLY A 152 -7.10 -5.79 29.92
CA GLY A 152 -5.70 -5.70 30.31
C GLY A 152 -4.73 -6.38 29.34
N LYS A 153 -5.22 -6.85 28.18
CA LYS A 153 -4.37 -7.44 27.13
C LYS A 153 -3.50 -6.38 26.50
N ARG A 154 -2.26 -6.76 26.19
CA ARG A 154 -1.29 -5.91 25.49
C ARG A 154 -1.35 -6.24 24.00
N ARG A 155 -1.61 -5.22 23.18
CA ARG A 155 -1.58 -5.29 21.72
C ARG A 155 -0.51 -4.34 21.22
N VAL A 156 0.20 -4.74 20.17
CA VAL A 156 1.20 -3.89 19.50
C VAL A 156 0.72 -3.64 18.09
N TRP A 157 0.56 -2.38 17.74
CA TRP A 157 0.41 -1.96 16.36
C TRP A 157 1.72 -1.33 15.90
N GLU A 158 2.14 -1.65 14.69
CA GLU A 158 3.22 -0.96 14.01
C GLU A 158 2.90 -0.86 12.52
N GLY A 159 3.27 0.27 11.90
CA GLY A 159 2.93 0.55 10.51
C GLY A 159 3.37 1.95 10.09
N LEU A 160 3.05 2.33 8.87
CA LEU A 160 3.34 3.65 8.33
C LEU A 160 2.20 4.62 8.62
N VAL A 161 2.56 5.87 8.94
CA VAL A 161 1.60 6.97 9.06
C VAL A 161 2.11 8.17 8.25
N SER A 162 1.22 9.00 7.74
CA SER A 162 1.57 10.14 6.89
C SER A 162 0.65 11.34 7.14
N ASP A 163 1.13 12.53 6.77
CA ASP A 163 0.27 13.69 6.55
C ASP A 163 -0.28 13.66 5.10
N PRO A 164 -1.52 14.13 4.84
CA PRO A 164 -2.02 14.27 3.48
C PRO A 164 -1.33 15.45 2.78
N VAL A 165 -1.08 15.30 1.48
CA VAL A 165 -0.35 16.27 0.66
C VAL A 165 -1.30 16.85 -0.39
N ARG A 166 -1.58 18.15 -0.27
CA ARG A 166 -2.48 18.83 -1.20
C ARG A 166 -1.84 19.00 -2.59
N ILE A 167 -2.61 18.68 -3.62
CA ILE A 167 -2.29 18.95 -5.02
C ILE A 167 -3.15 20.14 -5.47
N ASN A 168 -2.52 21.14 -6.12
CA ASN A 168 -3.21 22.32 -6.62
C ASN A 168 -3.75 22.02 -8.02
N TRP A 169 -4.89 21.32 -8.05
CA TRP A 169 -5.56 20.96 -9.28
C TRP A 169 -5.99 22.19 -10.08
N LYS A 170 -5.80 22.11 -11.38
CA LYS A 170 -6.38 23.05 -12.35
C LYS A 170 -7.88 22.79 -12.42
N LYS A 171 -8.59 23.82 -12.88
CA LYS A 171 -10.05 23.80 -12.93
C LYS A 171 -10.54 22.61 -13.76
N ASP A 172 -11.41 21.80 -13.17
CA ASP A 172 -12.06 20.64 -13.80
C ASP A 172 -11.07 19.51 -14.18
N MET A 173 -9.87 19.47 -13.58
CA MET A 173 -8.80 18.49 -13.87
C MET A 173 -8.35 17.68 -12.64
N ASP A 174 -9.21 17.55 -11.63
CA ASP A 174 -8.92 16.78 -10.42
C ASP A 174 -9.40 15.32 -10.58
N PRO A 175 -8.50 14.34 -10.78
CA PRO A 175 -8.84 12.93 -10.92
C PRO A 175 -9.31 12.31 -9.60
N THR A 176 -9.04 12.95 -8.45
CA THR A 176 -9.50 12.49 -7.13
C THR A 176 -10.94 12.94 -6.84
N LYS A 177 -11.58 13.66 -7.78
CA LYS A 177 -12.95 14.19 -7.64
C LYS A 177 -13.14 15.01 -6.34
N GLY A 178 -12.08 15.65 -5.86
CA GLY A 178 -12.03 16.45 -4.64
C GLY A 178 -11.98 15.66 -3.33
N LEU A 179 -11.73 14.34 -3.36
CA LEU A 179 -11.49 13.53 -2.17
C LEU A 179 -10.20 13.97 -1.46
N LEU A 180 -9.11 14.13 -2.22
CA LEU A 180 -7.83 14.55 -1.67
C LEU A 180 -7.92 15.94 -1.00
N ASP A 181 -8.64 16.87 -1.63
CA ASP A 181 -8.88 18.20 -1.06
C ASP A 181 -9.66 18.13 0.26
N ALA A 182 -10.67 17.25 0.34
CA ALA A 182 -11.47 17.06 1.55
C ALA A 182 -10.67 16.39 2.67
N ALA A 183 -9.81 15.41 2.36
CA ALA A 183 -8.88 14.81 3.32
C ALA A 183 -7.89 15.85 3.88
N CYS A 184 -7.36 16.70 2.99
CA CYS A 184 -6.51 17.82 3.40
C CYS A 184 -7.27 18.85 4.26
N ASP A 185 -8.52 19.16 3.94
CA ASP A 185 -9.36 20.09 4.70
C ASP A 185 -9.66 19.58 6.12
N LEU A 186 -9.98 18.29 6.26
CA LEU A 186 -10.17 17.63 7.56
C LEU A 186 -8.89 17.73 8.40
N PHE A 187 -7.76 17.36 7.82
CA PHE A 187 -6.48 17.40 8.50
C PHE A 187 -6.10 18.81 8.98
N ASP A 188 -6.31 19.81 8.13
CA ASP A 188 -6.12 21.22 8.46
C ASP A 188 -7.04 21.67 9.61
N ALA A 189 -8.29 21.20 9.62
CA ALA A 189 -9.27 21.52 10.65
C ALA A 189 -8.91 20.88 11.99
N GLU A 190 -8.43 19.64 11.99
CA GLU A 190 -7.89 18.95 13.17
C GLU A 190 -6.72 19.73 13.77
N LYS A 191 -5.75 20.14 12.94
CA LYS A 191 -4.60 20.95 13.39
C LYS A 191 -5.02 22.31 13.97
N LYS A 192 -6.08 22.94 13.44
CA LYS A 192 -6.54 24.28 13.87
C LYS A 192 -7.44 24.26 15.09
N LYS A 193 -8.41 23.33 15.13
CA LYS A 193 -9.48 23.30 16.14
C LYS A 193 -9.13 22.37 17.30
N GLY A 194 -8.37 21.30 17.04
CA GLY A 194 -8.14 20.20 17.96
C GLY A 194 -9.43 19.49 18.38
N GLY A 195 -9.28 18.43 19.18
CA GLY A 195 -10.40 17.64 19.69
C GLY A 195 -10.83 16.53 18.74
N ASP A 196 -12.05 16.04 18.95
CA ASP A 196 -12.61 14.87 18.27
C ASP A 196 -12.97 15.18 16.80
N ARG A 197 -12.31 14.48 15.87
CA ARG A 197 -12.50 14.65 14.42
C ARG A 197 -13.94 14.40 13.98
N LYS A 198 -14.64 13.46 14.61
CA LYS A 198 -16.02 13.07 14.25
C LYS A 198 -17.02 14.21 14.50
N LYS A 199 -16.62 15.26 15.22
CA LYS A 199 -17.41 16.49 15.45
C LYS A 199 -17.12 17.61 14.45
N LEU A 200 -16.15 17.43 13.54
CA LEU A 200 -15.78 18.43 12.56
C LEU A 200 -16.71 18.35 11.34
N PRO A 201 -17.21 19.49 10.82
CA PRO A 201 -17.98 19.48 9.57
C PRO A 201 -17.14 19.00 8.38
N GLU A 202 -15.81 19.15 8.45
CA GLU A 202 -14.89 18.62 7.45
C GLU A 202 -14.86 17.08 7.43
N TYR A 203 -15.09 16.42 8.57
CA TYR A 203 -15.18 14.95 8.66
C TYR A 203 -16.45 14.45 7.95
N GLU A 204 -17.61 15.02 8.30
CA GLU A 204 -18.89 14.68 7.65
C GLU A 204 -18.84 14.93 6.14
N ALA A 205 -18.16 16.00 5.71
CA ALA A 205 -17.99 16.30 4.29
C ALA A 205 -17.12 15.26 3.56
N LEU A 206 -16.08 14.74 4.22
CA LEU A 206 -15.19 13.73 3.65
C LEU A 206 -15.88 12.36 3.56
N VAL A 207 -16.47 11.88 4.66
CA VAL A 207 -17.20 10.61 4.70
C VAL A 207 -18.29 10.59 3.63
N ARG A 208 -19.08 11.66 3.52
CA ARG A 208 -20.11 11.76 2.47
C ARG A 208 -19.53 11.71 1.05
N LYS A 209 -18.32 12.23 0.82
CA LYS A 209 -17.67 12.12 -0.49
C LYS A 209 -17.17 10.71 -0.77
N LEU A 210 -16.66 10.00 0.25
CA LEU A 210 -16.27 8.60 0.13
C LEU A 210 -17.48 7.73 -0.24
N GLU A 211 -18.58 7.87 0.50
CA GLU A 211 -19.84 7.17 0.20
C GLU A 211 -20.34 7.44 -1.24
N LEU A 212 -20.14 8.66 -1.75
CA LEU A 212 -20.49 9.01 -3.13
C LEU A 212 -19.55 8.38 -4.15
N ALA A 213 -18.25 8.31 -3.86
CA ALA A 213 -17.25 7.68 -4.73
C ALA A 213 -17.46 6.16 -4.81
N GLU A 214 -17.66 5.50 -3.68
CA GLU A 214 -18.00 4.07 -3.59
C GLU A 214 -19.29 3.76 -4.35
N ALA A 215 -20.33 4.58 -4.16
CA ALA A 215 -21.59 4.41 -4.88
C ALA A 215 -21.50 4.76 -6.37
N GLU A 216 -20.48 5.49 -6.83
CA GLU A 216 -20.19 5.67 -8.26
C GLU A 216 -19.53 4.40 -8.81
N ALA A 217 -18.47 3.89 -8.16
CA ALA A 217 -17.79 2.66 -8.56
C ALA A 217 -18.76 1.46 -8.67
N MET A 218 -19.62 1.25 -7.66
CA MET A 218 -20.62 0.17 -7.71
C MET A 218 -21.67 0.31 -8.83
N LYS A 219 -21.93 1.52 -9.35
CA LYS A 219 -22.87 1.67 -10.48
C LYS A 219 -22.23 1.23 -11.78
N ASP A 220 -20.94 1.44 -11.91
CA ASP A 220 -20.19 1.04 -13.08
C ASP A 220 -20.11 -0.50 -13.12
N GLU A 221 -19.95 -1.19 -11.99
CA GLU A 221 -19.99 -2.67 -11.89
C GLU A 221 -21.34 -3.33 -12.30
N ASP A 222 -22.48 -2.68 -12.06
CA ASP A 222 -23.83 -3.22 -12.28
C ASP A 222 -24.34 -3.07 -13.73
N GLU A 223 -23.68 -2.26 -14.56
CA GLU A 223 -23.99 -2.16 -15.99
C GLU A 223 -23.30 -3.33 -16.74
N GLU A 224 -24.06 -4.41 -17.01
CA GLU A 224 -23.67 -5.63 -17.77
C GLU A 224 -23.10 -5.38 -19.20
N GLU A 225 -22.78 -4.14 -19.57
CA GLU A 225 -22.19 -3.72 -20.85
C GLU A 225 -20.83 -3.03 -20.68
N GLN A 226 -20.10 -3.27 -19.58
CA GLN A 226 -18.69 -2.89 -19.57
C GLN A 226 -17.90 -3.70 -20.63
N PRO A 227 -17.12 -3.05 -21.53
CA PRO A 227 -16.04 -3.77 -22.19
C PRO A 227 -15.12 -4.36 -21.10
N GLU A 228 -14.56 -5.55 -21.31
CA GLU A 228 -13.73 -6.29 -20.34
C GLU A 228 -12.42 -5.55 -19.91
N ASP A 229 -12.28 -4.25 -20.22
CA ASP A 229 -11.04 -3.47 -20.23
C ASP A 229 -11.12 -2.12 -19.46
N GLU A 230 -12.18 -1.81 -18.69
CA GLU A 230 -12.12 -0.65 -17.77
C GLU A 230 -11.41 -1.07 -16.48
N ASP A 231 -10.09 -0.86 -16.44
CA ASP A 231 -9.25 -1.14 -15.28
C ASP A 231 -9.69 -0.29 -14.08
N GLU A 232 -10.36 -0.92 -13.11
CA GLU A 232 -10.67 -0.32 -11.82
C GLU A 232 -9.52 -0.54 -10.83
N SER A 233 -9.15 0.52 -10.11
CA SER A 233 -8.14 0.46 -9.05
C SER A 233 -8.68 -0.36 -7.87
N PRO A 234 -7.84 -1.13 -7.15
CA PRO A 234 -8.28 -1.92 -5.99
C PRO A 234 -9.05 -1.11 -4.92
N VAL A 235 -8.77 0.19 -4.83
CA VAL A 235 -9.42 1.13 -3.89
C VAL A 235 -10.50 2.00 -4.55
N GLY A 236 -10.83 1.77 -5.82
CA GLY A 236 -11.89 2.48 -6.55
C GLY A 236 -11.64 3.98 -6.78
N VAL A 237 -10.40 4.45 -6.56
CA VAL A 237 -10.02 5.87 -6.70
C VAL A 237 -8.69 6.03 -7.43
N SER A 238 -8.48 7.23 -7.98
CA SER A 238 -7.23 7.64 -8.64
C SER A 238 -5.99 7.38 -7.78
N PHE A 239 -4.88 7.00 -8.43
CA PHE A 239 -3.54 6.91 -7.84
C PHE A 239 -3.18 8.16 -7.04
N PHE A 240 -3.60 9.35 -7.46
CA PHE A 240 -3.28 10.59 -6.74
C PHE A 240 -3.95 10.70 -5.37
N SER A 241 -4.97 9.88 -5.07
CA SER A 241 -5.53 9.73 -3.72
C SER A 241 -4.52 9.12 -2.73
N PHE A 242 -3.47 8.43 -3.21
CA PHE A 242 -2.30 8.03 -2.40
C PHE A 242 -1.72 9.20 -1.60
N PHE A 243 -1.74 10.42 -2.17
CA PHE A 243 -1.27 11.60 -1.47
C PHE A 243 -2.11 11.96 -0.25
N GLY A 244 -3.34 11.45 -0.15
CA GLY A 244 -4.24 11.63 0.98
C GLY A 244 -4.10 10.60 2.09
N TYR A 245 -3.40 9.47 1.86
CA TYR A 245 -3.18 8.44 2.88
C TYR A 245 -2.59 9.02 4.17
N ARG A 246 -3.10 8.54 5.30
CA ARG A 246 -2.69 8.97 6.63
C ARG A 246 -2.35 7.82 7.57
N GLY A 247 -3.13 6.74 7.58
CA GLY A 247 -3.06 5.72 8.62
C GLY A 247 -3.38 6.25 10.02
N ARG A 248 -3.00 5.52 11.07
CA ARG A 248 -3.31 5.85 12.47
C ARG A 248 -2.72 7.18 12.94
N ASP A 249 -3.43 7.91 13.81
CA ASP A 249 -2.89 9.13 14.44
C ASP A 249 -1.94 8.83 15.59
N ILE A 250 -0.70 8.45 15.26
CA ILE A 250 0.34 8.16 16.25
C ILE A 250 1.46 9.20 16.16
N SER A 251 1.59 9.99 17.22
CA SER A 251 2.65 10.99 17.34
C SER A 251 4.03 10.35 17.47
N ALA A 252 5.08 11.09 17.10
CA ALA A 252 6.45 10.65 17.29
C ALA A 252 6.78 10.37 18.76
N GLU A 253 6.22 11.14 19.69
CA GLU A 253 6.36 10.94 21.13
C GLU A 253 5.69 9.65 21.60
N GLN A 254 4.42 9.42 21.20
CA GLN A 254 3.70 8.19 21.53
C GLN A 254 4.45 6.97 21.02
N SER A 255 4.95 7.03 19.78
CA SER A 255 5.73 5.94 19.21
C SER A 255 7.05 5.71 19.92
N LYS A 256 7.75 6.77 20.31
CA LYS A 256 8.99 6.65 21.08
C LYS A 256 8.77 6.03 22.46
N GLU A 257 7.67 6.36 23.12
CA GLU A 257 7.27 5.73 24.38
C GLU A 257 6.96 4.25 24.19
N ALA A 258 6.21 3.90 23.14
CA ALA A 258 5.89 2.52 22.79
C ALA A 258 7.14 1.69 22.47
N VAL A 259 8.05 2.21 21.64
CA VAL A 259 9.33 1.55 21.33
C VAL A 259 10.15 1.32 22.60
N LYS A 260 10.20 2.31 23.50
CA LYS A 260 10.93 2.16 24.76
C LYS A 260 10.33 1.08 25.66
N GLU A 261 9.01 1.06 25.82
CA GLU A 261 8.32 0.01 26.61
C GLU A 261 8.55 -1.38 26.00
N ASP A 262 8.50 -1.49 24.68
CA ASP A 262 8.73 -2.73 23.94
C ASP A 262 10.18 -3.22 24.06
N ASP A 263 11.16 -2.33 23.94
CA ASP A 263 12.58 -2.63 24.14
C ASP A 263 12.88 -3.07 25.58
N GLU A 264 12.30 -2.39 26.58
CA GLU A 264 12.43 -2.77 27.98
C GLU A 264 11.82 -4.15 28.26
N ARG A 265 10.70 -4.48 27.60
CA ARG A 265 10.07 -5.81 27.65
C ARG A 265 10.97 -6.85 26.99
N TRP A 266 11.50 -6.58 25.81
CA TRP A 266 12.42 -7.47 25.12
C TRP A 266 13.69 -7.79 25.92
N VAL A 267 14.25 -6.80 26.61
CA VAL A 267 15.41 -7.00 27.51
C VAL A 267 15.10 -7.97 28.67
N LYS A 268 13.85 -8.02 29.13
CA LYS A 268 13.41 -8.99 30.16
C LYS A 268 13.25 -10.38 29.56
N ILE A 269 12.56 -10.50 28.42
CA ILE A 269 12.35 -11.76 27.69
C ILE A 269 13.69 -12.42 27.36
N SER A 270 14.63 -11.67 26.79
CA SER A 270 15.96 -12.17 26.39
C SER A 270 16.82 -12.64 27.57
N LYS A 271 16.51 -12.23 28.80
CA LYS A 271 17.14 -12.74 30.04
C LYS A 271 16.41 -13.95 30.65
N GLY A 272 15.30 -14.38 30.04
CA GLY A 272 14.42 -15.43 30.55
C GLY A 272 13.55 -14.97 31.72
N GLU A 273 13.31 -13.66 31.87
CA GLU A 273 12.36 -13.13 32.85
C GLU A 273 10.92 -13.32 32.33
N GLU A 274 10.02 -13.76 33.20
CA GLU A 274 8.61 -13.92 32.88
C GLU A 274 7.94 -12.53 32.74
N VAL A 275 7.36 -12.26 31.58
CA VAL A 275 6.58 -11.05 31.29
C VAL A 275 5.18 -11.44 30.85
N PRO A 276 4.17 -10.57 31.00
CA PRO A 276 2.86 -10.81 30.40
C PRO A 276 3.02 -11.10 28.91
N GLU A 277 2.50 -12.23 28.47
CA GLU A 277 2.46 -12.59 27.05
C GLU A 277 1.58 -11.58 26.31
N ASP A 278 1.93 -11.31 25.06
CA ASP A 278 0.98 -10.67 24.15
C ASP A 278 0.01 -11.80 23.79
N GLU A 279 -1.28 -11.63 24.06
CA GLU A 279 -2.27 -12.60 23.59
C GLU A 279 -2.46 -12.32 22.10
N ASP A 280 -2.41 -13.35 21.26
CA ASP A 280 -2.72 -13.22 19.82
C ASP A 280 -4.21 -12.85 19.65
N ASP A 281 -4.65 -12.47 18.45
CA ASP A 281 -6.06 -12.22 18.16
C ASP A 281 -6.84 -13.54 18.30
N ASP A 282 -7.15 -13.90 19.54
CA ASP A 282 -8.05 -14.98 19.88
C ASP A 282 -9.48 -14.52 19.56
N GLU A 283 -10.30 -15.42 19.00
CA GLU A 283 -11.76 -15.23 18.77
C GLU A 283 -12.56 -14.94 20.06
N ASP A 284 -11.88 -14.86 21.21
CA ASP A 284 -12.42 -14.60 22.55
C ASP A 284 -12.21 -13.14 23.01
N ASP A 285 -11.78 -12.22 22.14
CA ASP A 285 -11.76 -10.78 22.49
C ASP A 285 -13.20 -10.26 22.62
N ASP A 286 -13.51 -9.70 23.79
CA ASP A 286 -14.81 -9.08 24.06
C ASP A 286 -15.00 -7.82 23.18
N GLU A 287 -16.26 -7.43 22.91
CA GLU A 287 -16.61 -6.29 22.05
C GLU A 287 -15.92 -4.96 22.47
N GLU A 288 -15.72 -4.74 23.78
CA GLU A 288 -15.01 -3.57 24.31
C GLU A 288 -13.51 -3.58 24.00
N ASP A 289 -12.88 -4.75 23.90
CA ASP A 289 -11.48 -4.90 23.54
C ASP A 289 -11.29 -4.65 22.03
N LEU A 290 -12.21 -5.13 21.20
CA LEU A 290 -12.21 -4.89 19.75
C LEU A 290 -12.41 -3.39 19.43
N GLU A 291 -13.35 -2.72 20.11
CA GLU A 291 -13.58 -1.27 19.92
C GLU A 291 -12.32 -0.44 20.25
N ALA A 292 -11.49 -0.89 21.20
CA ALA A 292 -10.23 -0.22 21.53
C ALA A 292 -9.13 -0.36 20.46
N LEU A 293 -9.31 -1.25 19.49
CA LEU A 293 -8.35 -1.50 18.40
C LEU A 293 -8.73 -0.82 17.08
N VAL A 294 -9.98 -0.37 16.96
CA VAL A 294 -10.51 0.35 15.80
C VAL A 294 -9.75 1.65 15.60
N ASP A 295 -9.32 1.92 14.36
CA ASP A 295 -8.72 3.19 13.98
C ASP A 295 -9.83 4.24 13.79
N ASP A 296 -9.77 5.33 14.55
CA ASP A 296 -10.71 6.44 14.43
C ASP A 296 -10.69 7.14 13.06
N LEU A 297 -9.66 6.87 12.24
CA LEU A 297 -9.60 7.37 10.86
C LEU A 297 -10.22 6.44 9.82
N GLU A 298 -10.51 5.17 10.13
CA GLU A 298 -10.86 4.14 9.14
C GLU A 298 -11.98 4.59 8.18
N ASP A 299 -13.08 5.14 8.71
CA ASP A 299 -14.23 5.64 7.92
C ASP A 299 -13.91 6.87 7.03
N ALA A 300 -12.76 7.51 7.24
CA ALA A 300 -12.35 8.76 6.61
C ALA A 300 -10.99 8.64 5.90
N GLU A 301 -10.40 7.45 5.84
CA GLU A 301 -9.22 7.16 5.04
C GLU A 301 -9.64 7.05 3.56
N ILE A 302 -8.99 7.81 2.68
CA ILE A 302 -9.35 7.86 1.26
C ILE A 302 -8.55 6.89 0.40
N PHE A 303 -7.54 6.25 0.99
CA PHE A 303 -6.65 5.34 0.30
C PHE A 303 -6.14 4.28 1.28
N PRO A 304 -6.99 3.32 1.71
CA PRO A 304 -6.67 2.39 2.80
C PRO A 304 -5.37 1.61 2.58
N ASP A 305 -5.10 1.21 1.33
CA ASP A 305 -3.91 0.43 0.93
C ASP A 305 -2.64 1.29 0.77
N GLY A 306 -2.61 2.48 1.35
CA GLY A 306 -1.54 3.45 1.16
C GLY A 306 -0.22 3.05 1.78
N GLU A 307 -0.22 2.22 2.83
CA GLU A 307 0.99 1.64 3.41
C GLU A 307 1.60 0.60 2.46
N GLU A 308 0.79 -0.33 1.98
CA GLU A 308 1.16 -1.41 1.08
C GLU A 308 1.72 -0.84 -0.22
N LEU A 309 1.02 0.12 -0.83
CA LEU A 309 1.49 0.78 -2.04
C LEU A 309 2.78 1.58 -1.79
N ALA A 310 2.92 2.26 -0.63
CA ALA A 310 4.16 2.93 -0.30
C ALA A 310 5.34 1.96 -0.20
N ILE A 311 5.15 0.80 0.44
CA ILE A 311 6.18 -0.24 0.54
C ILE A 311 6.53 -0.77 -0.85
N ALA A 312 5.54 -1.11 -1.69
CA ALA A 312 5.77 -1.61 -3.05
C ALA A 312 6.53 -0.58 -3.91
N LEU A 313 6.11 0.69 -3.88
CA LEU A 313 6.81 1.77 -4.59
C LEU A 313 8.26 1.95 -4.12
N ALA A 314 8.52 1.81 -2.82
CA ALA A 314 9.85 2.03 -2.24
C ALA A 314 10.80 0.84 -2.39
N GLU A 315 10.30 -0.38 -2.21
CA GLU A 315 11.11 -1.59 -2.08
C GLU A 315 11.17 -2.41 -3.38
N ASP A 316 10.27 -2.17 -4.32
CA ASP A 316 10.27 -2.77 -5.65
C ASP A 316 10.47 -1.71 -6.76
N LEU A 317 9.46 -0.87 -7.05
CA LEU A 317 9.53 0.03 -8.21
C LEU A 317 10.76 0.95 -8.17
N TRP A 318 10.98 1.61 -7.03
CA TRP A 318 12.09 2.53 -6.87
C TRP A 318 13.44 1.84 -6.88
N THR A 319 13.60 0.71 -6.19
CA THR A 319 14.87 -0.02 -6.08
C THR A 319 15.25 -0.62 -7.44
N ASP A 320 14.30 -1.25 -8.11
CA ASP A 320 14.45 -1.97 -9.38
C ASP A 320 14.14 -1.12 -10.63
N ALA A 321 13.97 0.21 -10.50
CA ALA A 321 13.65 1.10 -11.63
C ALA A 321 14.52 0.93 -12.89
N LEU A 322 15.83 0.68 -12.74
CA LEU A 322 16.69 0.42 -13.91
C LEU A 322 16.37 -0.91 -14.61
N LYS A 323 15.96 -1.93 -13.85
CA LYS A 323 15.57 -3.23 -14.37
C LYS A 323 14.26 -3.09 -15.16
N TYR A 324 13.24 -2.43 -14.61
CA TYR A 324 11.99 -2.15 -15.32
C TYR A 324 12.21 -1.31 -16.59
N TYR A 325 13.06 -0.29 -16.52
CA TYR A 325 13.42 0.50 -17.70
C TYR A 325 14.04 -0.36 -18.81
N VAL A 326 14.96 -1.28 -18.48
CA VAL A 326 15.57 -2.19 -19.46
C VAL A 326 14.56 -3.17 -20.04
N GLN A 327 13.71 -3.76 -19.19
CA GLN A 327 12.64 -4.68 -19.60
C GLN A 327 11.66 -4.02 -20.58
N SER A 328 11.40 -2.71 -20.43
CA SER A 328 10.52 -1.96 -21.34
C SER A 328 10.98 -1.94 -22.80
N PHE A 329 12.26 -2.22 -23.08
CA PHE A 329 12.75 -2.36 -24.46
C PHE A 329 12.56 -3.78 -25.00
N GLU A 330 12.65 -4.80 -24.13
CA GLU A 330 12.46 -6.21 -24.51
C GLU A 330 11.01 -6.46 -24.92
N LEU A 331 10.04 -5.87 -24.21
CA LEU A 331 8.63 -5.91 -24.59
C LEU A 331 8.33 -5.20 -25.92
N GLY A 332 9.10 -4.16 -26.25
CA GLY A 332 8.99 -3.46 -27.52
C GLY A 332 9.52 -4.30 -28.69
N ASP A 333 10.65 -4.98 -28.49
CA ASP A 333 11.25 -5.87 -29.49
C ASP A 333 10.35 -7.10 -29.77
N ASP A 334 9.70 -7.67 -28.74
CA ASP A 334 8.77 -8.81 -28.90
C ASP A 334 7.49 -8.43 -29.69
N LEU A 335 7.06 -7.16 -29.63
CA LEU A 335 5.94 -6.63 -30.42
C LEU A 335 6.35 -6.28 -31.86
N GLU A 336 7.61 -5.90 -32.09
CA GLU A 336 8.15 -5.65 -33.44
C GLU A 336 8.40 -6.95 -34.23
N ASP A 337 8.63 -8.07 -33.53
CA ASP A 337 8.79 -9.41 -34.13
C ASP A 337 7.44 -10.12 -34.42
N LEU A 338 6.31 -9.60 -33.93
CA LEU A 338 4.97 -9.96 -34.39
C LEU A 338 4.70 -9.25 -35.73
N ASP A 339 5.12 -9.89 -36.82
CA ASP A 339 4.93 -9.39 -38.18
C ASP A 339 3.45 -9.05 -38.41
N MET A 340 3.17 -7.78 -38.66
CA MET A 340 1.82 -7.22 -38.86
C MET A 340 1.08 -7.90 -40.04
N GLU A 341 1.79 -8.70 -40.85
CA GLU A 341 1.23 -9.57 -41.89
C GLU A 341 0.45 -10.80 -41.34
N GLU A 342 0.70 -11.25 -40.10
CA GLU A 342 0.01 -12.43 -39.52
C GLU A 342 -1.35 -12.07 -38.88
N LEU A 343 -1.59 -10.78 -38.59
CA LEU A 343 -2.86 -10.27 -38.05
C LEU A 343 -3.88 -9.90 -39.15
N ASP A 344 -3.43 -9.61 -40.36
CA ASP A 344 -4.29 -9.32 -41.52
C ASP A 344 -4.80 -10.60 -42.23
N GLU A 345 -4.32 -11.80 -41.87
CA GLU A 345 -4.79 -13.08 -42.46
C GLU A 345 -5.98 -13.74 -41.70
N MET A 346 -6.49 -13.13 -40.61
CA MET A 346 -7.66 -13.65 -39.90
C MET A 346 -9.02 -13.12 -40.40
N ASP A 347 -9.02 -12.32 -41.47
CA ASP A 347 -10.23 -11.64 -41.96
C ASP A 347 -10.49 -11.93 -43.46
N GLU A 348 -10.41 -13.19 -43.88
CA GLU A 348 -10.98 -13.63 -45.17
C GLU A 348 -11.43 -15.12 -45.12
N ASP A 349 -12.75 -15.31 -45.31
CA ASP A 349 -13.50 -16.53 -45.69
C ASP A 349 -13.85 -17.58 -44.60
N ASP A 350 -15.13 -17.70 -44.22
CA ASP A 350 -16.11 -18.53 -44.97
C ASP A 350 -17.54 -18.43 -44.40
N ASP A 351 -18.46 -17.88 -45.19
CA ASP A 351 -19.91 -18.06 -45.06
C ASP A 351 -20.27 -19.46 -45.58
N GLU A 352 -20.87 -20.36 -44.77
CA GLU A 352 -21.98 -21.24 -45.21
C GLU A 352 -22.56 -22.13 -44.08
N GLU A 353 -23.88 -21.97 -43.90
CA GLU A 353 -24.94 -22.94 -43.53
C GLU A 353 -24.76 -24.03 -42.44
N ASP A 354 -25.66 -23.92 -41.44
CA ASP A 354 -26.55 -24.97 -40.93
C ASP A 354 -26.12 -26.46 -41.12
N ASP A 355 -25.86 -27.16 -40.01
CA ASP A 355 -26.73 -28.25 -39.53
C ASP A 355 -25.94 -29.15 -38.52
N SER A 356 -26.48 -29.19 -37.30
CA SER A 356 -26.39 -30.25 -36.28
C SER A 356 -25.10 -31.07 -36.08
N ARG A 357 -24.57 -31.04 -34.84
CA ARG A 357 -24.17 -32.28 -34.14
C ARG A 357 -24.06 -32.16 -32.60
N PRO A 358 -24.27 -33.27 -31.87
CA PRO A 358 -24.91 -33.28 -30.57
C PRO A 358 -23.97 -33.41 -29.37
N THR A 359 -24.55 -33.16 -28.20
CA THR A 359 -23.98 -33.28 -26.86
C THR A 359 -23.53 -34.71 -26.48
N LYS A 360 -22.44 -34.73 -25.68
CA LYS A 360 -22.06 -35.72 -24.65
C LYS A 360 -21.69 -37.14 -25.07
N LYS A 361 -20.43 -37.53 -24.78
CA LYS A 361 -20.08 -38.39 -23.63
C LYS A 361 -18.57 -38.66 -23.57
N ALA A 362 -17.94 -38.25 -22.47
CA ALA A 362 -16.66 -38.82 -22.04
C ALA A 362 -16.91 -40.19 -21.38
N ARG A 363 -16.06 -41.17 -21.71
CA ARG A 363 -15.77 -42.30 -20.82
C ARG A 363 -14.38 -42.86 -21.09
N ASN A 364 -13.62 -42.86 -19.99
CA ASN A 364 -12.33 -43.48 -19.69
C ASN A 364 -11.07 -42.81 -20.25
#